data_AF-A0A7X5RAU5-F1
#
_entry.id   AF-A0A7X5RAU5-F1
#
_cell.length_a   1.000
_cell.length_b   1.000
_cell.length_c   1.000
_cell.angle_alpha   90.00
_cell.angle_beta   90.00
_cell.angle_gamma   90.00
#
_symmetry.space_group_name_H-M   'P 1'
#
loop_
_entity.id
_entity.type
_entity.pdbx_description
1 polymer ?
#
loop_
_entity_poly.entity_id
_entity_poly.type
_entity_poly.pdbx_seq_one_letter_code
_entity_poly.pdbx_strand_id
1 'polypeptide(L)'
;MAQARKDNRGRVLRKGETQRKYDSMYIYTYTDPFTHKRKYLYSKDLMELREKEKALMKDQLDGLDVYAAGNSDLNFVFDRYISTKTDLRSTTYTNYTYTYDHFVRETFGKTKVGEIKYSDVLHFYLYLLKEKGIQVNTLETVHSVLHPTFQMAVRDDIIRTNPSDGVMAQVKKKSGKNHGVRHALTVEQQRAFMNYTANSPVFCHWTPLFTVLLGTGCRIGEIIGLRWEDIDYEKRMISINHSVTYYPRRTDTYKCEFQVSLPKTEAGIRNVPMMEEVYKAFKEEAARQKEDGCYNTMEVDGMSGFVFANRFGGLHNPQAINRTIRRILENHNAEEVLNAKKEERPPIIIPHFSCHHLRHTFCTRFCENETNVKIIQAVMGHANIETTLDIYAEVTDMKKTEAIEDLSRNLHIF
;
A
#
# COMPACT_ATOMS: atom_id res chain seq x y z
N MET A 1 46.09 28.48 -12.81
CA MET A 1 45.59 27.51 -13.80
C MET A 1 45.55 26.13 -13.15
N ALA A 2 44.39 25.48 -13.11
CA ALA A 2 44.29 24.14 -12.52
C ALA A 2 45.10 23.14 -13.36
N GLN A 3 46.05 22.43 -12.75
CA GLN A 3 46.82 21.38 -13.42
C GLN A 3 45.86 20.32 -13.98
N ALA A 4 45.94 20.07 -15.28
CA ALA A 4 45.15 19.04 -15.92
C ALA A 4 45.57 17.66 -15.36
N ARG A 5 44.59 16.85 -14.92
CA ARG A 5 44.84 15.51 -14.39
C ARG A 5 45.41 14.62 -15.50
N LYS A 6 46.48 13.89 -15.20
CA LYS A 6 47.16 12.99 -16.15
C LYS A 6 47.09 11.54 -15.67
N ASP A 7 47.08 10.61 -16.61
CA ASP A 7 47.20 9.18 -16.35
C ASP A 7 48.65 8.78 -16.01
N ASN A 8 48.87 7.50 -15.68
CA ASN A 8 50.19 6.95 -15.38
C ASN A 8 51.16 6.95 -16.59
N ARG A 9 50.68 7.30 -17.79
CA ARG A 9 51.44 7.40 -19.05
C ARG A 9 51.58 8.86 -19.52
N GLY A 10 51.19 9.84 -18.70
CA GLY A 10 51.31 11.26 -18.99
C GLY A 10 50.23 11.86 -19.90
N ARG A 11 49.20 11.10 -20.29
CA ARG A 11 48.07 11.58 -21.11
C ARG A 11 47.08 12.35 -20.26
N VAL A 12 46.49 13.41 -20.82
CA VAL A 12 45.50 14.24 -20.11
C VAL A 12 44.14 13.55 -20.03
N LEU A 13 43.59 13.47 -18.83
CA LEU A 13 42.25 12.96 -18.52
C LEU A 13 41.21 14.10 -18.58
N ARG A 14 40.08 13.84 -19.22
CA ARG A 14 38.93 14.76 -19.33
C ARG A 14 38.12 14.81 -18.04
N LYS A 15 37.21 15.78 -17.94
CA LYS A 15 36.29 15.90 -16.81
C LYS A 15 35.43 14.63 -16.70
N GLY A 16 35.47 13.97 -15.55
CA GLY A 16 34.75 12.70 -15.31
C GLY A 16 35.60 11.45 -15.56
N GLU A 17 36.73 11.55 -16.26
CA GLU A 17 37.69 10.45 -16.44
C GLU A 17 38.62 10.31 -15.22
N THR A 18 38.84 9.09 -14.75
CA THR A 18 39.83 8.73 -13.73
C THR A 18 40.52 7.42 -14.10
N GLN A 19 41.75 7.21 -13.65
CA GLN A 19 42.45 5.94 -13.81
C GLN A 19 42.68 5.31 -12.44
N ARG A 20 42.28 4.05 -12.27
CA ARG A 20 42.46 3.29 -11.04
C ARG A 20 43.91 2.79 -10.95
N LYS A 21 44.55 2.97 -9.79
CA LYS A 21 45.99 2.72 -9.60
C LYS A 21 46.39 1.24 -9.61
N TYR A 22 45.51 0.34 -9.19
CA TYR A 22 45.82 -1.10 -9.00
C TYR A 22 45.79 -1.91 -10.30
N ASP A 23 44.82 -1.65 -11.19
CA ASP A 23 44.57 -2.42 -12.41
C ASP A 23 44.73 -1.59 -13.69
N SER A 24 45.11 -0.31 -13.55
CA SER A 24 45.19 0.68 -14.64
C SER A 24 43.87 0.88 -15.42
N MET A 25 42.72 0.50 -14.86
CA MET A 25 41.41 0.66 -15.48
C MET A 25 41.01 2.13 -15.56
N TYR A 26 40.58 2.59 -16.74
CA TYR A 26 39.99 3.92 -16.90
C TYR A 26 38.49 3.86 -16.58
N ILE A 27 38.03 4.88 -15.85
CA ILE A 27 36.66 5.01 -15.38
C ILE A 27 36.13 6.37 -15.81
N TYR A 28 35.04 6.39 -16.56
CA TYR A 28 34.29 7.60 -16.82
C TYR A 28 33.06 7.66 -15.91
N THR A 29 32.97 8.71 -15.10
CA THR A 29 31.87 8.94 -14.17
C THR A 29 30.94 9.98 -14.75
N TYR A 30 29.68 9.61 -14.93
CA TYR A 30 28.63 10.53 -15.36
C TYR A 30 27.42 10.42 -14.45
N THR A 31 26.60 11.46 -14.44
CA THR A 31 25.29 11.43 -13.81
C THR A 31 24.28 11.10 -14.88
N ASP A 32 23.55 10.01 -14.71
CA ASP A 32 22.48 9.64 -15.62
C ASP A 32 21.40 10.73 -15.61
N PRO A 33 21.09 11.36 -16.76
CA PRO A 33 20.11 12.45 -16.81
C PRO A 33 18.69 11.99 -16.46
N PHE A 34 18.37 10.70 -16.59
CA PHE A 34 17.03 10.14 -16.31
C PHE A 34 16.91 9.64 -14.88
N THR A 35 17.93 8.95 -14.37
CA THR A 35 17.85 8.37 -13.01
C THR A 35 18.50 9.25 -11.94
N HIS A 36 19.23 10.30 -12.34
CA HIS A 36 20.06 11.17 -11.49
C HIS A 36 21.08 10.41 -10.62
N LYS A 37 21.28 9.12 -10.91
CA LYS A 37 22.25 8.26 -10.26
C LYS A 37 23.59 8.38 -10.96
N ARG A 38 24.66 8.31 -10.17
CA ARG A 38 26.02 8.27 -10.68
C ARG A 38 26.29 6.89 -11.30
N LYS A 39 26.57 6.86 -12.58
CA LYS A 39 26.93 5.66 -13.35
C LYS A 39 28.38 5.74 -13.80
N TYR A 40 28.94 4.57 -14.13
CA TYR A 40 30.34 4.41 -14.45
C TYR A 40 30.48 3.61 -15.75
N LEU A 41 31.34 4.08 -16.65
CA LEU A 41 31.86 3.30 -17.77
C LEU A 41 33.29 2.87 -17.47
N TYR A 42 33.66 1.68 -17.93
CA TYR A 42 34.96 1.08 -17.68
C TYR A 42 35.62 0.66 -18.99
N SER A 43 36.91 0.92 -19.15
CA SER A 43 37.76 0.29 -20.16
C SER A 43 39.23 0.29 -19.73
N LYS A 44 40.00 -0.70 -20.22
CA LYS A 44 41.45 -0.79 -20.05
C LYS A 44 42.22 0.13 -21.00
N ASP A 45 41.56 0.65 -22.03
CA ASP A 45 42.15 1.61 -22.97
C ASP A 45 41.40 2.96 -22.96
N LEU A 46 42.18 4.05 -23.02
CA LEU A 46 41.65 5.40 -22.92
C LEU A 46 40.91 5.83 -24.20
N MET A 47 41.31 5.34 -25.38
CA MET A 47 40.59 5.64 -26.62
C MET A 47 39.25 4.90 -26.64
N GLU A 48 39.24 3.61 -26.27
CA GLU A 48 38.01 2.82 -26.16
C GLU A 48 37.03 3.41 -25.11
N LEU A 49 37.53 3.90 -23.96
CA LEU A 49 36.68 4.62 -22.99
C LEU A 49 36.04 5.87 -23.61
N ARG A 50 36.79 6.62 -24.42
CA ARG A 50 36.29 7.83 -25.08
C ARG A 50 35.32 7.54 -26.22
N GLU A 51 35.48 6.42 -26.91
CA GLU A 51 34.48 5.93 -27.87
C GLU A 51 33.18 5.56 -27.15
N LYS A 52 33.26 4.87 -26.00
CA LYS A 52 32.10 4.59 -25.14
C LYS A 52 31.46 5.87 -24.57
N GLU A 53 32.26 6.88 -24.19
CA GLU A 53 31.77 8.20 -23.77
C GLU A 53 31.01 8.89 -24.92
N LYS A 54 31.59 8.91 -26.12
CA LYS A 54 30.96 9.52 -27.31
C LYS A 54 29.69 8.78 -27.70
N ALA A 55 29.69 7.45 -27.67
CA ALA A 55 28.50 6.64 -27.91
C ALA A 55 27.42 6.94 -26.88
N LEU A 56 27.76 7.00 -25.59
CA LEU A 56 26.83 7.36 -24.52
C LEU A 56 26.23 8.77 -24.70
N MET A 57 27.06 9.77 -25.01
CA MET A 57 26.57 11.13 -25.29
C MET A 57 25.69 11.17 -26.53
N LYS A 58 26.04 10.42 -27.57
CA LYS A 58 25.24 10.28 -28.79
C LYS A 58 23.91 9.61 -28.48
N ASP A 59 23.88 8.49 -27.75
CA ASP A 59 22.67 7.77 -27.36
C ASP A 59 21.76 8.64 -26.47
N GLN A 60 22.32 9.53 -25.64
CA GLN A 60 21.55 10.48 -24.84
C GLN A 60 20.91 11.61 -25.67
N LEU A 61 21.62 12.10 -26.69
CA LEU A 61 21.12 13.11 -27.62
C LEU A 61 20.12 12.50 -28.62
N ASP A 62 20.47 11.36 -29.21
CA ASP A 62 19.61 10.57 -30.10
C ASP A 62 18.36 10.09 -29.35
N GLY A 63 18.44 9.73 -28.06
CA GLY A 63 17.27 9.39 -27.24
C GLY A 63 16.28 10.54 -27.05
N LEU A 64 16.75 11.80 -27.04
CA LEU A 64 15.90 12.99 -26.99
C LEU A 64 15.28 13.29 -28.36
N ASP A 65 16.02 13.08 -29.46
CA ASP A 65 15.51 13.22 -30.83
C ASP A 65 14.53 12.10 -31.22
N VAL A 66 14.76 10.86 -30.77
CA VAL A 66 13.88 9.68 -30.96
C VAL A 66 12.60 9.80 -30.14
N TYR A 67 12.69 10.39 -28.93
CA TYR A 67 11.54 10.73 -28.11
C TYR A 67 10.69 11.83 -28.76
N ALA A 68 11.32 12.91 -29.23
CA ALA A 68 10.64 13.99 -29.95
C ALA A 68 10.04 13.54 -31.30
N ALA A 69 10.62 12.52 -31.95
CA ALA A 69 10.11 11.94 -33.19
C ALA A 69 9.05 10.83 -32.98
N GLY A 70 8.68 10.49 -31.73
CA GLY A 70 7.73 9.43 -31.41
C GLY A 70 8.14 8.00 -31.76
N ASN A 71 9.44 7.80 -31.99
CA ASN A 71 10.05 6.50 -32.25
C ASN A 71 10.54 5.80 -30.97
N SER A 72 10.40 6.42 -29.80
CA SER A 72 10.70 5.80 -28.51
C SER A 72 9.70 4.70 -28.16
N ASP A 73 10.16 3.68 -27.43
CA ASP A 73 9.26 2.68 -26.85
C ASP A 73 8.54 3.22 -25.61
N LEU A 74 7.49 2.50 -25.18
CA LEU A 74 6.71 2.86 -24.00
C LEU A 74 7.55 2.81 -22.70
N ASN A 75 8.57 1.94 -22.63
CA ASN A 75 9.49 1.87 -21.50
C ASN A 75 10.23 3.19 -21.29
N PHE A 76 10.73 3.80 -22.35
CA PHE A 76 11.40 5.09 -22.28
C PHE A 76 10.46 6.18 -21.75
N VAL A 77 9.22 6.22 -22.25
CA VAL A 77 8.20 7.18 -21.80
C VAL A 77 7.89 6.98 -20.31
N PHE A 78 7.75 5.73 -19.86
CA PHE A 78 7.52 5.42 -18.45
C PHE A 78 8.70 5.83 -17.56
N ASP A 79 9.93 5.52 -17.97
CA ASP A 79 11.13 5.85 -17.20
C ASP A 79 11.32 7.37 -17.08
N ARG A 80 10.92 8.14 -18.11
CA ARG A 80 10.83 9.60 -18.04
C ARG A 80 9.66 10.07 -17.16
N TYR A 81 8.50 9.44 -17.25
CA TYR A 81 7.34 9.79 -16.42
C TYR A 81 7.68 9.62 -14.94
N ILE A 82 8.24 8.48 -14.55
CA ILE A 82 8.54 8.20 -13.15
C ILE A 82 9.68 9.08 -12.61
N SER A 83 10.64 9.49 -13.45
CA SER A 83 11.72 10.41 -13.03
C SER A 83 11.23 11.83 -12.77
N THR A 84 10.17 12.28 -13.45
CA THR A 84 9.53 13.58 -13.16
C THR A 84 8.78 13.60 -11.83
N LYS A 85 8.55 12.45 -11.19
CA LYS A 85 7.75 12.31 -9.98
C LYS A 85 8.62 12.36 -8.72
N THR A 86 9.09 13.57 -8.37
CA THR A 86 9.91 13.82 -7.17
C THR A 86 9.14 13.69 -5.86
N ASP A 87 7.82 13.99 -5.88
CA ASP A 87 7.02 14.14 -4.65
C ASP A 87 6.21 12.87 -4.29
N LEU A 88 6.46 11.76 -4.98
CA LEU A 88 5.78 10.50 -4.67
C LEU A 88 6.32 9.90 -3.37
N ARG A 89 5.41 9.35 -2.56
CA ARG A 89 5.84 8.50 -1.44
C ARG A 89 6.60 7.30 -1.97
N SER A 90 7.61 6.87 -1.21
CA SER A 90 8.43 5.70 -1.51
C SER A 90 7.59 4.47 -1.85
N THR A 91 6.50 4.23 -1.11
CA THR A 91 5.57 3.12 -1.38
C THR A 91 4.85 3.26 -2.71
N THR A 92 4.42 4.46 -3.09
CA THR A 92 3.78 4.72 -4.38
C THR A 92 4.75 4.51 -5.53
N TYR A 93 5.97 5.04 -5.41
CA TYR A 93 7.03 4.84 -6.40
C TYR A 93 7.37 3.36 -6.60
N THR A 94 7.57 2.62 -5.49
CA THR A 94 7.86 1.18 -5.54
C THR A 94 6.70 0.41 -6.18
N ASN A 95 5.45 0.72 -5.83
CA ASN A 95 4.29 0.05 -6.41
C ASN A 95 4.15 0.34 -7.92
N TYR A 96 4.36 1.58 -8.36
CA TYR A 96 4.31 1.94 -9.78
C TYR A 96 5.39 1.20 -10.57
N THR A 97 6.63 1.23 -10.07
CA THR A 97 7.77 0.54 -10.67
C THR A 97 7.52 -0.96 -10.74
N TYR A 98 7.14 -1.59 -9.63
CA TYR A 98 6.81 -3.02 -9.57
C TYR A 98 5.70 -3.40 -10.54
N THR A 99 4.62 -2.63 -10.58
CA THR A 99 3.48 -2.89 -11.48
C THR A 99 3.92 -2.81 -12.93
N TYR A 100 4.68 -1.78 -13.29
CA TYR A 100 5.15 -1.60 -14.65
C TYR A 100 6.14 -2.71 -15.06
N ASP A 101 7.13 -2.99 -14.20
CA ASP A 101 8.16 -4.00 -14.45
C ASP A 101 7.55 -5.40 -14.60
N HIS A 102 6.58 -5.75 -13.76
CA HIS A 102 5.97 -7.07 -13.74
C HIS A 102 4.98 -7.31 -14.89
N PHE A 103 4.18 -6.30 -15.25
CA PHE A 103 3.10 -6.48 -16.23
C PHE A 103 3.41 -5.91 -17.62
N VAL A 104 4.22 -4.87 -17.72
CA VAL A 104 4.37 -4.07 -18.95
C VAL A 104 5.78 -4.19 -19.54
N ARG A 105 6.83 -4.00 -18.74
CA ARG A 105 8.19 -3.72 -19.23
C ARG A 105 8.74 -4.71 -20.25
N GLU A 106 8.57 -6.00 -19.98
CA GLU A 106 9.12 -7.06 -20.84
C GLU A 106 8.29 -7.38 -22.08
N THR A 107 7.02 -6.93 -22.12
CA THR A 107 6.07 -7.23 -23.19
C THR A 107 5.63 -5.94 -23.89
N PHE A 108 4.49 -5.39 -23.50
CA PHE A 108 3.86 -4.20 -24.11
C PHE A 108 4.74 -2.94 -24.03
N GLY A 109 5.64 -2.87 -23.04
CA GLY A 109 6.57 -1.77 -22.85
C GLY A 109 7.58 -1.57 -23.99
N LYS A 110 7.87 -2.62 -24.78
CA LYS A 110 8.82 -2.57 -25.90
C LYS A 110 8.20 -2.04 -27.20
N THR A 111 6.88 -1.79 -27.21
CA THR A 111 6.18 -1.25 -28.37
C THR A 111 6.46 0.24 -28.51
N LYS A 112 6.67 0.71 -29.74
CA LYS A 112 6.85 2.13 -30.06
C LYS A 112 5.60 2.92 -29.67
N VAL A 113 5.76 3.97 -28.89
CA VAL A 113 4.63 4.73 -28.34
C VAL A 113 3.74 5.32 -29.44
N GLY A 114 4.32 5.80 -30.54
CA GLY A 114 3.59 6.37 -31.67
C GLY A 114 2.73 5.38 -32.46
N GLU A 115 3.00 4.08 -32.32
CA GLU A 115 2.26 3.02 -33.01
C GLU A 115 1.12 2.44 -32.16
N ILE A 116 1.09 2.72 -30.85
CA ILE A 116 0.11 2.17 -29.92
C ILE A 116 -1.26 2.82 -30.13
N LYS A 117 -2.25 2.01 -30.49
CA LYS A 117 -3.64 2.42 -30.64
C LYS A 117 -4.48 1.98 -29.46
N TYR A 118 -5.67 2.55 -29.38
CA TYR A 118 -6.72 2.15 -28.43
C TYR A 118 -6.97 0.64 -28.42
N SER A 119 -7.04 0.03 -29.60
CA SER A 119 -7.26 -1.42 -29.76
C SER A 119 -6.15 -2.25 -29.12
N ASP A 120 -4.91 -1.77 -29.14
CA ASP A 120 -3.75 -2.51 -28.63
C ASP A 120 -3.73 -2.50 -27.11
N VAL A 121 -4.05 -1.34 -26.51
CA VAL A 121 -4.21 -1.22 -25.04
C VAL A 121 -5.36 -2.10 -24.55
N LEU A 122 -6.50 -2.07 -25.25
CA LEU A 122 -7.63 -2.94 -24.94
C LEU A 122 -7.27 -4.43 -25.04
N HIS A 123 -6.60 -4.82 -26.12
CA HIS A 123 -6.17 -6.21 -26.31
C HIS A 123 -5.21 -6.64 -25.21
N PHE A 124 -4.24 -5.80 -24.85
CA PHE A 124 -3.33 -6.03 -23.74
C PHE A 124 -4.08 -6.21 -22.41
N TYR A 125 -5.08 -5.38 -22.11
CA TYR A 125 -5.87 -5.50 -20.88
C TYR A 125 -6.68 -6.80 -20.85
N LEU A 126 -7.27 -7.19 -21.98
CA LEU A 126 -7.97 -8.47 -22.11
C LEU A 126 -7.03 -9.66 -21.97
N TYR A 127 -5.82 -9.59 -22.51
CA TYR A 127 -4.78 -10.59 -22.33
C TYR A 127 -4.42 -10.75 -20.84
N LEU A 128 -4.21 -9.64 -20.12
CA LEU A 128 -3.93 -9.69 -18.69
C LEU A 128 -5.06 -10.34 -17.90
N LEU A 129 -6.33 -10.02 -18.21
CA LEU A 129 -7.47 -10.58 -17.49
C LEU A 129 -7.69 -12.07 -17.79
N LYS A 130 -7.59 -12.47 -19.07
CA LYS A 130 -7.96 -13.83 -19.52
C LYS A 130 -6.80 -14.81 -19.41
N GLU A 131 -5.63 -14.43 -19.92
CA GLU A 131 -4.48 -15.32 -20.03
C GLU A 131 -3.60 -15.28 -18.77
N LYS A 132 -3.43 -14.10 -18.16
CA LYS A 132 -2.69 -13.97 -16.88
C LYS A 132 -3.59 -14.12 -15.66
N GLY A 133 -4.91 -14.18 -15.84
CA GLY A 133 -5.87 -14.38 -14.76
C GLY A 133 -5.87 -13.27 -13.70
N ILE A 134 -5.42 -12.05 -14.03
CA ILE A 134 -5.38 -10.97 -13.03
C ILE A 134 -6.79 -10.45 -12.73
N GLN A 135 -6.97 -9.92 -11.52
CA GLN A 135 -8.23 -9.28 -11.14
C GLN A 135 -8.34 -7.87 -11.74
N VAL A 136 -9.58 -7.40 -11.95
CA VAL A 136 -9.87 -6.06 -12.48
C VAL A 136 -9.22 -4.96 -11.63
N ASN A 137 -9.18 -5.11 -10.30
CA ASN A 137 -8.53 -4.14 -9.42
C ASN A 137 -7.00 -4.09 -9.60
N THR A 138 -6.38 -5.23 -9.92
CA THR A 138 -4.96 -5.26 -10.30
C THR A 138 -4.75 -4.56 -11.64
N LEU A 139 -5.66 -4.80 -12.60
CA LEU A 139 -5.64 -4.10 -13.88
C LEU A 139 -5.83 -2.58 -13.73
N GLU A 140 -6.67 -2.13 -12.80
CA GLU A 140 -6.80 -0.70 -12.45
C GLU A 140 -5.48 -0.12 -11.96
N THR A 141 -4.73 -0.87 -11.15
CA THR A 141 -3.37 -0.45 -10.75
C THR A 141 -2.47 -0.31 -11.98
N VAL A 142 -2.47 -1.28 -12.91
CA VAL A 142 -1.72 -1.18 -14.18
C VAL A 142 -2.15 0.05 -14.98
N HIS A 143 -3.45 0.30 -15.10
CA HIS A 143 -4.00 1.47 -15.79
C HIS A 143 -3.60 2.78 -15.12
N SER A 144 -3.60 2.85 -13.79
CA SER A 144 -3.19 4.03 -13.02
C SER A 144 -1.73 4.43 -13.26
N VAL A 145 -0.91 3.50 -13.76
CA VAL A 145 0.48 3.75 -14.16
C VAL A 145 0.55 4.10 -15.66
N LEU A 146 -0.11 3.32 -16.50
CA LEU A 146 -0.06 3.49 -17.96
C LEU A 146 -0.73 4.76 -18.45
N HIS A 147 -1.92 5.09 -17.94
CA HIS A 147 -2.69 6.22 -18.42
C HIS A 147 -1.96 7.56 -18.23
N PRO A 148 -1.41 7.88 -17.04
CA PRO A 148 -0.57 9.07 -16.88
C PRO A 148 0.72 9.04 -17.71
N THR A 149 1.29 7.86 -17.96
CA THR A 149 2.48 7.70 -18.82
C THR A 149 2.17 8.13 -20.25
N PHE A 150 1.06 7.63 -20.83
CA PHE A 150 0.58 8.09 -22.14
C PHE A 150 0.17 9.56 -22.13
N GLN A 151 -0.41 10.04 -21.02
CA GLN A 151 -0.79 11.45 -20.92
C GLN A 151 0.42 12.38 -20.96
N MET A 152 1.57 11.96 -20.41
CA MET A 152 2.81 12.71 -20.55
C MET A 152 3.29 12.73 -22.01
N ALA A 153 3.22 11.60 -22.72
CA ALA A 153 3.55 11.56 -24.15
C ALA A 153 2.63 12.46 -25.00
N VAL A 154 1.35 12.61 -24.63
CA VAL A 154 0.45 13.59 -25.25
C VAL A 154 0.91 15.02 -24.99
N ARG A 155 1.30 15.34 -23.74
CA ARG A 155 1.75 16.69 -23.36
C ARG A 155 3.07 17.08 -24.01
N ASP A 156 3.91 16.11 -24.30
CA ASP A 156 5.18 16.30 -25.00
C ASP A 156 5.02 16.25 -26.53
N ASP A 157 3.78 16.27 -27.04
CA ASP A 157 3.40 16.23 -28.47
C ASP A 157 3.90 15.00 -29.25
N ILE A 158 4.23 13.92 -28.55
CA ILE A 158 4.72 12.66 -29.13
C ILE A 158 3.58 11.89 -29.79
N ILE A 159 2.43 11.90 -29.12
CA ILE A 159 1.20 11.29 -29.60
C ILE A 159 0.06 12.29 -29.50
N ARG A 160 -0.87 12.25 -30.45
CA ARG A 160 -1.97 13.24 -30.51
C ARG A 160 -3.07 12.99 -29.47
N THR A 161 -3.25 11.73 -29.09
CA THR A 161 -4.35 11.28 -28.22
C THR A 161 -3.84 10.18 -27.31
N ASN A 162 -4.36 10.09 -26.09
CA ASN A 162 -4.00 9.04 -25.16
C ASN A 162 -4.71 7.72 -25.54
N PRO A 163 -3.99 6.66 -25.95
CA PRO A 163 -4.60 5.42 -26.40
C PRO A 163 -5.27 4.62 -25.28
N SER A 164 -5.02 4.96 -24.01
CA SER A 164 -5.65 4.29 -22.87
C SER A 164 -6.99 4.90 -22.47
N ASP A 165 -7.37 6.04 -23.03
CA ASP A 165 -8.59 6.76 -22.67
C ASP A 165 -9.83 5.92 -22.97
N GLY A 166 -10.68 5.73 -21.95
CA GLY A 166 -11.94 4.98 -22.08
C GLY A 166 -11.79 3.45 -22.09
N VAL A 167 -10.56 2.91 -22.17
CA VAL A 167 -10.33 1.44 -22.23
C VAL A 167 -10.88 0.74 -20.98
N MET A 168 -10.61 1.28 -19.79
CA MET A 168 -11.11 0.70 -18.54
C MET A 168 -12.64 0.69 -18.46
N ALA A 169 -13.32 1.72 -18.99
CA ALA A 169 -14.77 1.75 -19.02
C ALA A 169 -15.33 0.60 -19.89
N GLN A 170 -14.68 0.31 -21.03
CA GLN A 170 -15.06 -0.81 -21.90
C GLN A 170 -14.83 -2.17 -21.21
N VAL A 171 -13.71 -2.32 -20.50
CA VAL A 171 -13.39 -3.55 -19.75
C VAL A 171 -14.42 -3.79 -18.64
N LYS A 172 -14.76 -2.75 -17.85
CA LYS A 172 -15.70 -2.85 -16.74
C LYS A 172 -17.12 -3.22 -17.19
N LYS A 173 -17.61 -2.65 -18.31
CA LYS A 173 -18.91 -3.01 -18.89
C LYS A 173 -19.07 -4.51 -19.14
N LYS A 174 -17.99 -5.18 -19.53
CA LYS A 174 -17.98 -6.63 -19.78
C LYS A 174 -17.76 -7.47 -18.53
N SER A 175 -17.20 -6.89 -17.47
CA SER A 175 -16.73 -7.69 -16.34
C SER A 175 -17.86 -8.21 -15.46
N GLY A 176 -19.07 -7.62 -15.44
CA GLY A 176 -20.27 -8.10 -14.72
C GLY A 176 -20.12 -8.36 -13.21
N LYS A 177 -18.89 -8.25 -12.68
CA LYS A 177 -18.51 -8.54 -11.31
C LYS A 177 -18.68 -7.25 -10.55
N ASN A 178 -19.85 -7.11 -9.93
CA ASN A 178 -19.95 -6.28 -8.75
C ASN A 178 -18.82 -6.71 -7.81
N HIS A 179 -18.01 -5.74 -7.38
CA HIS A 179 -17.01 -5.98 -6.36
C HIS A 179 -17.71 -6.71 -5.21
N GLY A 180 -17.20 -7.87 -4.80
CA GLY A 180 -17.75 -8.58 -3.65
C GLY A 180 -17.82 -7.59 -2.50
N VAL A 181 -19.05 -7.30 -2.05
CA VAL A 181 -19.29 -6.33 -0.98
C VAL A 181 -18.51 -6.82 0.24
N ARG A 182 -17.67 -5.95 0.80
CA ARG A 182 -16.86 -6.32 1.97
C ARG A 182 -17.76 -6.28 3.19
N HIS A 183 -18.42 -7.39 3.48
CA HIS A 183 -19.29 -7.44 4.64
C HIS A 183 -18.50 -7.33 5.95
N ALA A 184 -19.04 -6.54 6.88
CA ALA A 184 -18.60 -6.53 8.26
C ALA A 184 -18.90 -7.85 8.95
N LEU A 185 -18.18 -8.15 10.03
CA LEU A 185 -18.52 -9.28 10.90
C LEU A 185 -19.86 -9.02 11.59
N THR A 186 -20.71 -10.05 11.69
CA THR A 186 -21.90 -9.96 12.53
C THR A 186 -21.50 -9.82 14.00
N VAL A 187 -22.43 -9.35 14.85
CA VAL A 187 -22.16 -9.22 16.29
C VAL A 187 -21.77 -10.57 16.92
N GLU A 188 -22.43 -11.66 16.50
CA GLU A 188 -22.12 -13.02 16.93
C GLU A 188 -20.72 -13.46 16.50
N GLN A 189 -20.35 -13.23 15.23
CA GLN A 189 -19.01 -13.55 14.72
C GLN A 189 -17.91 -12.72 15.40
N GLN A 190 -18.17 -11.44 15.65
CA GLN A 190 -17.25 -10.56 16.37
C GLN A 190 -17.04 -11.06 17.81
N ARG A 191 -18.13 -11.42 18.50
CA ARG A 191 -18.06 -11.96 19.87
C ARG A 191 -17.33 -13.29 19.90
N ALA A 192 -17.62 -14.19 18.96
CA ALA A 192 -16.95 -15.48 18.83
C ALA A 192 -15.43 -15.30 18.60
N PHE A 193 -15.04 -14.39 17.70
CA PHE A 193 -13.64 -14.07 17.44
C PHE A 193 -12.91 -13.55 18.68
N MET A 194 -13.50 -12.58 19.39
CA MET A 194 -12.89 -11.99 20.58
C MET A 194 -12.80 -12.98 21.74
N ASN A 195 -13.87 -13.74 22.00
CA ASN A 195 -13.90 -14.74 23.06
C ASN A 195 -12.89 -15.86 22.81
N TYR A 196 -12.80 -16.37 21.58
CA TYR A 196 -11.83 -17.41 21.24
C TYR A 196 -10.39 -16.90 21.38
N THR A 197 -10.13 -15.66 20.96
CA THR A 197 -8.81 -15.04 21.14
C THR A 197 -8.46 -14.93 22.61
N ALA A 198 -9.37 -14.41 23.46
CA ALA A 198 -9.13 -14.19 24.88
C ALA A 198 -8.93 -15.49 25.68
N ASN A 199 -9.73 -16.51 25.38
CA ASN A 199 -9.73 -17.76 26.14
C ASN A 199 -8.69 -18.78 25.65
N SER A 200 -8.10 -18.58 24.47
CA SER A 200 -7.05 -19.45 23.96
C SER A 200 -5.70 -19.12 24.59
N PRO A 201 -5.01 -20.08 25.25
CA PRO A 201 -3.67 -19.87 25.79
C PRO A 201 -2.64 -19.47 24.72
N VAL A 202 -2.91 -19.80 23.45
CA VAL A 202 -2.03 -19.51 22.32
C VAL A 202 -2.27 -18.11 21.77
N PHE A 203 -3.49 -17.57 21.87
CA PHE A 203 -3.87 -16.31 21.21
C PHE A 203 -4.22 -15.17 22.18
N CYS A 204 -4.34 -15.43 23.49
CA CYS A 204 -4.77 -14.45 24.48
C CYS A 204 -3.96 -13.14 24.46
N HIS A 205 -2.65 -13.22 24.19
CA HIS A 205 -1.77 -12.06 24.07
C HIS A 205 -2.10 -11.11 22.90
N TRP A 206 -2.92 -11.54 21.92
CA TRP A 206 -3.41 -10.68 20.84
C TRP A 206 -4.68 -9.92 21.18
N THR A 207 -5.34 -10.27 22.30
CA THR A 207 -6.63 -9.69 22.69
C THR A 207 -6.57 -8.16 22.80
N PRO A 208 -5.57 -7.55 23.46
CA PRO A 208 -5.50 -6.09 23.54
C PRO A 208 -5.43 -5.43 22.16
N LEU A 209 -4.63 -5.97 21.25
CA LEU A 209 -4.47 -5.45 19.89
C LEU A 209 -5.78 -5.49 19.10
N PHE A 210 -6.52 -6.60 19.16
CA PHE A 210 -7.80 -6.72 18.46
C PHE A 210 -8.91 -5.89 19.10
N THR A 211 -8.93 -5.76 20.43
CA THR A 211 -9.85 -4.86 21.15
C THR A 211 -9.65 -3.42 20.70
N VAL A 212 -8.40 -2.94 20.62
CA VAL A 212 -8.11 -1.58 20.16
C VAL A 212 -8.51 -1.40 18.69
N LEU A 213 -8.24 -2.35 17.81
CA LEU A 213 -8.66 -2.27 16.39
C LEU A 213 -10.19 -2.17 16.24
N LEU A 214 -10.93 -3.01 16.95
CA LEU A 214 -12.39 -3.05 16.89
C LEU A 214 -13.06 -1.92 17.68
N GLY A 215 -12.40 -1.32 18.67
CA GLY A 215 -12.97 -0.25 19.49
C GLY A 215 -12.61 1.17 19.02
N THR A 216 -11.62 1.31 18.13
CA THR A 216 -11.18 2.64 17.63
C THR A 216 -11.41 2.83 16.13
N GLY A 217 -11.54 1.73 15.38
CA GLY A 217 -11.62 1.78 13.91
C GLY A 217 -10.35 2.28 13.23
N CYS A 218 -9.22 2.39 13.93
CA CYS A 218 -7.97 2.86 13.33
C CYS A 218 -7.43 1.89 12.28
N ARG A 219 -6.65 2.41 11.33
CA ARG A 219 -5.98 1.56 10.33
C ARG A 219 -4.87 0.76 11.02
N ILE A 220 -4.57 -0.44 10.50
CA ILE A 220 -3.58 -1.33 11.11
C ILE A 220 -2.19 -0.68 11.26
N GLY A 221 -1.76 0.13 10.29
CA GLY A 221 -0.50 0.88 10.39
C GLY A 221 -0.51 1.99 11.44
N GLU A 222 -1.69 2.57 11.73
CA GLU A 222 -1.86 3.55 12.82
C GLU A 222 -1.74 2.84 14.18
N ILE A 223 -2.35 1.65 14.33
CA ILE A 223 -2.28 0.88 15.58
C ILE A 223 -0.89 0.29 15.84
N ILE A 224 -0.23 -0.28 14.82
CA ILE A 224 1.14 -0.78 14.95
C ILE A 224 2.10 0.37 15.28
N GLY A 225 1.85 1.55 14.72
CA GLY A 225 2.66 2.74 14.96
C GLY A 225 2.38 3.43 16.28
N LEU A 226 1.30 3.11 17.00
CA LEU A 226 0.91 3.84 18.20
C LEU A 226 1.98 3.74 19.29
N ARG A 227 2.31 4.86 19.94
CA ARG A 227 3.26 4.92 21.06
C ARG A 227 2.55 5.24 22.36
N TRP A 228 3.20 4.90 23.48
CA TRP A 228 2.64 5.19 24.81
C TRP A 228 2.42 6.69 25.04
N GLU A 229 3.23 7.55 24.42
CA GLU A 229 3.07 9.01 24.49
C GLU A 229 1.86 9.56 23.71
N ASP A 230 1.32 8.78 22.76
CA ASP A 230 0.14 9.18 21.99
C ASP A 230 -1.18 8.92 22.75
N ILE A 231 -1.11 8.32 23.95
CA ILE A 231 -2.26 7.89 24.75
C ILE A 231 -2.43 8.83 25.95
N ASP A 232 -3.52 9.60 25.97
CA ASP A 232 -3.93 10.42 27.11
C ASP A 232 -4.94 9.64 27.97
N TYR A 233 -4.44 9.04 29.06
CA TYR A 233 -5.25 8.25 29.99
C TYR A 233 -6.21 9.08 30.85
N GLU A 234 -5.90 10.37 31.08
CA GLU A 234 -6.75 11.25 31.89
C GLU A 234 -7.98 11.68 31.09
N LYS A 235 -7.75 12.11 29.84
CA LYS A 235 -8.84 12.54 28.94
C LYS A 235 -9.48 11.39 28.18
N ARG A 236 -8.93 10.17 28.26
CA ARG A 236 -9.34 9.00 27.48
C ARG A 236 -9.33 9.27 25.98
N MET A 237 -8.24 9.86 25.49
CA MET A 237 -8.05 10.18 24.07
C MET A 237 -6.79 9.53 23.49
N ILE A 238 -6.88 9.07 22.25
CA ILE A 238 -5.76 8.55 21.47
C ILE A 238 -5.42 9.56 20.37
N SER A 239 -4.18 10.04 20.33
CA SER A 239 -3.69 10.94 19.27
C SER A 239 -3.18 10.14 18.07
N ILE A 240 -3.96 10.12 16.99
CA ILE A 240 -3.55 9.49 15.73
C ILE A 240 -2.86 10.56 14.89
N ASN A 241 -1.53 10.61 14.95
CA ASN A 241 -0.71 11.60 14.25
C ASN A 241 0.35 11.00 13.30
N HIS A 242 0.51 9.67 13.30
CA HIS A 242 1.39 8.95 12.38
C HIS A 242 0.90 7.52 12.13
N SER A 243 1.58 6.83 11.21
CA SER A 243 1.36 5.42 10.90
C SER A 243 2.68 4.77 10.56
N VAL A 244 2.81 3.46 10.76
CA VAL A 244 3.98 2.70 10.32
C VAL A 244 3.64 1.89 9.07
N THR A 245 4.59 1.88 8.12
CA THR A 245 4.50 1.10 6.88
C THR A 245 5.67 0.12 6.78
N TYR A 246 5.44 -1.05 6.17
CA TYR A 246 6.45 -2.10 5.99
C TYR A 246 6.53 -2.51 4.51
N TYR A 247 7.52 -1.98 3.78
CA TYR A 247 7.66 -2.15 2.33
C TYR A 247 9.14 -2.17 1.89
N PRO A 248 9.45 -2.74 0.71
CA PRO A 248 10.79 -2.67 0.15
C PRO A 248 11.06 -1.23 -0.33
N ARG A 249 12.22 -0.71 0.06
CA ARG A 249 12.56 0.71 -0.09
C ARG A 249 13.64 0.99 -1.13
N ARG A 250 14.55 0.05 -1.35
CA ARG A 250 15.60 0.23 -2.37
C ARG A 250 15.28 -0.63 -3.58
N THR A 251 15.53 -0.06 -4.76
CA THR A 251 15.31 -0.74 -6.04
C THR A 251 16.22 -1.95 -6.23
N ASP A 252 17.29 -2.07 -5.44
CA ASP A 252 18.29 -3.15 -5.49
C ASP A 252 18.06 -4.25 -4.44
N THR A 253 17.03 -4.15 -3.59
CA THR A 253 16.75 -5.15 -2.57
C THR A 253 15.26 -5.40 -2.37
N TYR A 254 14.90 -6.67 -2.21
CA TYR A 254 13.55 -7.08 -1.80
C TYR A 254 13.36 -7.00 -0.27
N LYS A 255 14.35 -6.46 0.46
CA LYS A 255 14.26 -6.32 1.91
C LYS A 255 13.24 -5.23 2.27
N CYS A 256 12.19 -5.65 2.97
CA CYS A 256 11.19 -4.76 3.53
C CYS A 256 11.68 -4.15 4.85
N GLU A 257 11.42 -2.85 5.02
CA GLU A 257 11.83 -2.11 6.22
C GLU A 257 10.66 -1.26 6.73
N PHE A 258 10.63 -1.05 8.06
CA PHE A 258 9.65 -0.18 8.71
C PHE A 258 10.01 1.29 8.47
N GLN A 259 9.00 2.14 8.29
CA GLN A 259 9.12 3.60 8.27
C GLN A 259 7.87 4.23 8.82
N VAL A 260 8.07 5.34 9.52
CA VAL A 260 7.02 6.26 9.92
C VAL A 260 6.52 7.01 8.70
N SER A 261 5.22 6.93 8.50
CA SER A 261 4.45 7.58 7.46
C SER A 261 3.52 8.57 8.14
N LEU A 262 3.90 9.85 8.12
CA LEU A 262 3.06 10.94 8.59
C LEU A 262 1.81 11.09 7.70
N PRO A 263 0.66 11.51 8.22
CA PRO A 263 -0.54 11.74 7.42
C PRO A 263 -0.29 12.73 6.27
N LYS A 264 -0.88 12.48 5.10
CA LYS A 264 -0.75 13.38 3.92
C LYS A 264 -1.57 14.66 4.07
N THR A 265 -2.56 14.66 4.95
CA THR A 265 -3.61 15.67 5.06
C THR A 265 -3.94 15.89 6.53
N GLU A 266 -4.36 17.10 6.90
CA GLU A 266 -4.82 17.42 8.26
C GLU A 266 -5.91 16.45 8.75
N ALA A 267 -6.82 16.02 7.88
CA ALA A 267 -7.86 15.03 8.20
C ALA A 267 -7.34 13.67 8.68
N GLY A 268 -6.06 13.36 8.44
CA GLY A 268 -5.43 12.14 8.93
C GLY A 268 -4.85 12.29 10.35
N ILE A 269 -4.69 13.53 10.84
CA ILE A 269 -4.37 13.83 12.23
C ILE A 269 -5.68 13.98 12.99
N ARG A 270 -5.94 13.09 13.94
CA ARG A 270 -7.21 13.09 14.68
C ARG A 270 -7.04 12.55 16.10
N ASN A 271 -7.92 12.97 16.99
CA ASN A 271 -8.04 12.39 18.31
C ASN A 271 -9.23 11.43 18.35
N VAL A 272 -9.02 10.21 18.82
CA VAL A 272 -10.05 9.17 18.93
C VAL A 272 -10.36 8.94 20.42
N PRO A 273 -11.61 9.14 20.87
CA PRO A 273 -12.01 8.81 22.23
C PRO A 273 -11.90 7.30 22.50
N MET A 274 -11.49 6.93 23.72
CA MET A 274 -11.41 5.54 24.14
C MET A 274 -12.73 5.06 24.73
N MET A 275 -13.22 3.93 24.23
CA MET A 275 -14.20 3.12 24.96
C MET A 275 -13.56 2.53 26.23
N GLU A 276 -14.36 2.14 27.21
CA GLU A 276 -13.86 1.58 28.47
C GLU A 276 -13.04 0.30 28.22
N GLU A 277 -13.46 -0.52 27.26
CA GLU A 277 -12.80 -1.75 26.84
C GLU A 277 -11.44 -1.48 26.19
N VAL A 278 -11.33 -0.39 25.42
CA VAL A 278 -10.07 0.05 24.79
C VAL A 278 -9.10 0.55 25.86
N TYR A 279 -9.60 1.32 26.83
CA TYR A 279 -8.80 1.78 27.97
C TYR A 279 -8.26 0.61 28.80
N LYS A 280 -9.10 -0.39 29.09
CA LYS A 280 -8.70 -1.62 29.77
C LYS A 280 -7.66 -2.40 28.97
N ALA A 281 -7.86 -2.55 27.65
CA ALA A 281 -6.91 -3.22 26.78
C ALA A 281 -5.51 -2.60 26.83
N PHE A 282 -5.39 -1.26 26.84
CA PHE A 282 -4.08 -0.61 27.00
C PHE A 282 -3.44 -0.89 28.37
N LYS A 283 -4.23 -0.90 29.45
CA LYS A 283 -3.72 -1.25 30.78
C LYS A 283 -3.26 -2.70 30.87
N GLU A 284 -4.02 -3.62 30.31
CA GLU A 284 -3.67 -5.05 30.23
C GLU A 284 -2.37 -5.24 29.45
N GLU A 285 -2.23 -4.55 28.32
CA GLU A 285 -1.01 -4.58 27.51
C GLU A 285 0.20 -4.02 28.28
N ALA A 286 0.04 -2.88 28.98
CA ALA A 286 1.10 -2.31 29.79
C ALA A 286 1.50 -3.23 30.96
N ALA A 287 0.52 -3.87 31.62
CA ALA A 287 0.77 -4.82 32.70
C ALA A 287 1.53 -6.06 32.19
N ARG A 288 1.10 -6.62 31.05
CA ARG A 288 1.74 -7.76 30.39
C ARG A 288 3.20 -7.47 30.03
N GLN A 289 3.47 -6.32 29.41
CA GLN A 289 4.85 -5.93 29.07
C GLN A 289 5.73 -5.76 30.31
N LYS A 290 5.15 -5.29 31.42
CA LYS A 290 5.85 -5.16 32.70
C LYS A 290 6.17 -6.51 33.33
N GLU A 291 5.25 -7.47 33.27
CA GLU A 291 5.42 -8.82 33.79
C GLU A 291 6.40 -9.64 32.94
N ASP A 292 6.23 -9.63 31.62
CA ASP A 292 7.03 -10.41 30.68
C ASP A 292 8.41 -9.78 30.38
N GLY A 293 8.62 -8.52 30.78
CA GLY A 293 9.80 -7.73 30.39
C GLY A 293 9.92 -7.47 28.89
N CYS A 294 8.84 -7.73 28.13
CA CYS A 294 8.82 -7.68 26.67
C CYS A 294 8.34 -6.30 26.18
N TYR A 295 9.26 -5.34 26.13
CA TYR A 295 8.98 -4.01 25.58
C TYR A 295 9.39 -3.90 24.11
N ASN A 296 8.79 -2.96 23.40
CA ASN A 296 9.30 -2.58 22.10
C ASN A 296 10.62 -1.80 22.27
N THR A 297 11.71 -2.32 21.71
CA THR A 297 13.05 -1.71 21.75
C THR A 297 13.45 -1.11 20.40
N MET A 298 12.55 -1.16 19.41
CA MET A 298 12.81 -0.68 18.07
C MET A 298 12.64 0.84 17.99
N GLU A 299 13.60 1.48 17.34
CA GLU A 299 13.48 2.87 16.89
C GLU A 299 13.25 2.90 15.38
N VAL A 300 12.24 3.66 14.95
CA VAL A 300 11.90 3.84 13.53
C VAL A 300 11.81 5.34 13.26
N ASP A 301 12.70 5.85 12.40
CA ASP A 301 12.76 7.28 12.04
C ASP A 301 12.76 8.24 13.25
N GLY A 302 13.51 7.90 14.31
CA GLY A 302 13.59 8.69 15.54
C GLY A 302 12.41 8.51 16.51
N MET A 303 11.42 7.69 16.17
CA MET A 303 10.30 7.35 17.04
C MET A 303 10.53 6.00 17.73
N SER A 304 10.26 5.95 19.04
CA SER A 304 10.38 4.75 19.89
C SER A 304 9.20 4.69 20.88
N GLY A 305 9.17 3.67 21.75
CA GLY A 305 8.10 3.55 22.76
C GLY A 305 6.76 3.07 22.18
N PHE A 306 6.80 2.25 21.14
CA PHE A 306 5.62 1.68 20.51
C PHE A 306 4.85 0.75 21.45
N VAL A 307 3.52 0.85 21.43
CA VAL A 307 2.60 0.14 22.32
C VAL A 307 2.62 -1.35 22.06
N PHE A 308 2.57 -1.80 20.80
CA PHE A 308 2.48 -3.21 20.48
C PHE A 308 3.81 -3.76 19.99
N ALA A 309 4.29 -4.82 20.65
CA ALA A 309 5.56 -5.48 20.33
C ALA A 309 5.35 -6.95 19.95
N ASN A 310 6.10 -7.40 18.95
CA ASN A 310 6.23 -8.81 18.64
C ASN A 310 7.14 -9.51 19.69
N ARG A 311 7.18 -10.85 19.66
CA ARG A 311 7.98 -11.67 20.60
C ARG A 311 9.50 -11.40 20.59
N PHE A 312 10.00 -10.64 19.63
CA PHE A 312 11.41 -10.28 19.48
C PHE A 312 11.68 -8.81 19.85
N GLY A 313 10.71 -8.11 20.46
CA GLY A 313 10.85 -6.70 20.86
C GLY A 313 10.75 -5.70 19.72
N GLY A 314 10.33 -6.13 18.52
CA GLY A 314 10.13 -5.26 17.36
C GLY A 314 8.66 -4.99 17.06
N LEU A 315 8.39 -4.17 16.04
CA LEU A 315 7.04 -3.91 15.57
C LEU A 315 6.37 -5.15 14.95
N HIS A 316 5.05 -5.22 15.05
CA HIS A 316 4.30 -6.21 14.28
C HIS A 316 4.31 -5.85 12.80
N ASN A 317 4.53 -6.87 11.96
CA ASN A 317 4.28 -6.78 10.54
C ASN A 317 2.76 -6.99 10.27
N PRO A 318 2.07 -6.11 9.51
CA PRO A 318 0.64 -6.30 9.18
C PRO A 318 0.30 -7.68 8.58
N GLN A 319 1.18 -8.25 7.76
CA GLN A 319 1.01 -9.58 7.19
C GLN A 319 1.09 -10.67 8.26
N ALA A 320 1.88 -10.48 9.32
CA ALA A 320 1.91 -11.40 10.45
C ALA A 320 0.57 -11.39 11.20
N ILE A 321 -0.03 -10.22 11.39
CA ILE A 321 -1.34 -10.09 12.04
C ILE A 321 -2.42 -10.77 11.20
N ASN A 322 -2.44 -10.57 9.88
CA ASN A 322 -3.38 -11.27 8.99
C ASN A 322 -3.19 -12.81 9.03
N ARG A 323 -1.96 -13.31 9.15
CA ARG A 323 -1.71 -14.74 9.35
C ARG A 323 -2.23 -15.23 10.70
N THR A 324 -2.08 -14.43 11.76
CA THR A 324 -2.65 -14.74 13.08
C THR A 324 -4.17 -14.80 13.02
N ILE A 325 -4.83 -13.82 12.40
CA ILE A 325 -6.28 -13.82 12.17
C ILE A 325 -6.68 -15.13 11.50
N ARG A 326 -6.02 -15.50 10.39
CA ARG A 326 -6.33 -16.75 9.69
C ARG A 326 -6.23 -17.99 10.60
N ARG A 327 -5.16 -18.09 11.40
CA ARG A 327 -4.98 -19.20 12.34
C ARG A 327 -6.06 -19.25 13.42
N ILE A 328 -6.47 -18.09 13.94
CA ILE A 328 -7.57 -17.99 14.90
C ILE A 328 -8.86 -18.50 14.26
N LEU A 329 -9.16 -18.06 13.03
CA LEU A 329 -10.36 -18.46 12.29
C LEU A 329 -10.41 -19.96 12.00
N GLU A 330 -9.30 -20.52 11.50
CA GLU A 330 -9.20 -21.95 11.17
C GLU A 330 -9.39 -22.82 12.42
N ASN A 331 -8.73 -22.46 13.53
CA ASN A 331 -8.87 -23.21 14.78
C ASN A 331 -10.28 -23.06 15.38
N HIS A 332 -10.79 -21.83 15.47
CA HIS A 332 -12.13 -21.57 15.97
C HIS A 332 -13.17 -22.36 15.18
N ASN A 333 -13.16 -22.26 13.85
CA ASN A 333 -14.17 -22.92 13.02
C ASN A 333 -14.08 -24.44 13.10
N ALA A 334 -12.88 -25.01 13.24
CA ALA A 334 -12.71 -26.46 13.43
C ALA A 334 -13.32 -26.93 14.76
N GLU A 335 -13.10 -26.20 15.85
CA GLU A 335 -13.67 -26.50 17.17
C GLU A 335 -15.17 -26.26 17.22
N GLU A 336 -15.63 -25.16 16.63
CA GLU A 336 -17.02 -24.73 16.63
C GLU A 336 -17.94 -25.71 15.89
N VAL A 337 -17.47 -26.31 14.79
CA VAL A 337 -18.23 -27.36 14.08
C VAL A 337 -18.48 -28.58 15.00
N LEU A 338 -17.51 -28.93 15.84
CA LEU A 338 -17.64 -30.04 16.78
C LEU A 338 -18.53 -29.67 17.97
N ASN A 339 -18.36 -28.48 18.52
CA ASN A 339 -19.13 -28.01 19.67
C ASN A 339 -20.61 -27.79 19.31
N ALA A 340 -20.88 -27.12 18.19
CA ALA A 340 -22.23 -26.89 17.71
C ALA A 340 -22.99 -28.21 17.46
N LYS A 341 -22.30 -29.24 16.96
CA LYS A 341 -22.87 -30.59 16.80
C LYS A 341 -23.21 -31.25 18.14
N LYS A 342 -22.38 -31.07 19.18
CA LYS A 342 -22.65 -31.58 20.53
C LYS A 342 -23.80 -30.83 21.21
N GLU A 343 -23.93 -29.55 20.92
CA GLU A 343 -24.93 -28.64 21.49
C GLU A 343 -26.23 -28.57 20.66
N GLU A 344 -26.34 -29.37 19.59
CA GLU A 344 -27.49 -29.42 18.67
C GLU A 344 -27.94 -28.05 18.13
N ARG A 345 -26.97 -27.16 17.90
CA ARG A 345 -27.21 -25.81 17.36
C ARG A 345 -26.46 -25.58 16.04
N PRO A 346 -26.85 -24.60 15.21
CA PRO A 346 -26.06 -24.22 14.04
C PRO A 346 -24.68 -23.67 14.47
N PRO A 347 -23.60 -23.99 13.72
CA PRO A 347 -22.27 -23.49 14.02
C PRO A 347 -22.14 -22.01 13.63
N ILE A 348 -21.50 -21.24 14.49
CA ILE A 348 -21.17 -19.83 14.25
C ILE A 348 -19.85 -19.78 13.48
N ILE A 349 -19.92 -19.91 12.16
CA ILE A 349 -18.72 -19.87 11.32
C ILE A 349 -18.27 -18.42 11.12
N ILE A 350 -16.99 -18.17 11.42
CA ILE A 350 -16.37 -16.86 11.17
C ILE A 350 -15.76 -16.88 9.76
N PRO A 351 -16.16 -15.97 8.86
CA PRO A 351 -15.64 -15.94 7.50
C PRO A 351 -14.19 -15.48 7.46
N HIS A 352 -13.49 -15.77 6.37
CA HIS A 352 -12.13 -15.26 6.18
C HIS A 352 -12.15 -13.72 6.05
N PHE A 353 -11.39 -13.04 6.92
CA PHE A 353 -11.24 -11.59 6.88
C PHE A 353 -9.80 -11.13 7.13
N SER A 354 -9.54 -9.84 6.96
CA SER A 354 -8.23 -9.20 7.19
C SER A 354 -8.34 -8.04 8.17
N CYS A 355 -7.22 -7.48 8.62
CA CYS A 355 -7.20 -6.34 9.56
C CYS A 355 -8.06 -5.15 9.08
N HIS A 356 -8.18 -4.91 7.77
CA HIS A 356 -9.02 -3.85 7.23
C HIS A 356 -10.52 -4.12 7.41
N HIS A 357 -10.93 -5.37 7.53
CA HIS A 357 -12.31 -5.73 7.83
C HIS A 357 -12.66 -5.41 9.28
N LEU A 358 -11.72 -5.47 10.23
CA LEU A 358 -11.99 -5.06 11.62
C LEU A 358 -12.36 -3.57 11.69
N ARG A 359 -11.65 -2.74 10.93
CA ARG A 359 -12.01 -1.33 10.74
C ARG A 359 -13.38 -1.15 10.07
N HIS A 360 -13.69 -1.97 9.07
CA HIS A 360 -15.00 -1.95 8.42
C HIS A 360 -16.12 -2.32 9.40
N THR A 361 -15.90 -3.36 10.21
CA THR A 361 -16.80 -3.80 11.29
C THR A 361 -17.03 -2.68 12.29
N PHE A 362 -15.99 -2.01 12.77
CA PHE A 362 -16.17 -0.83 13.64
C PHE A 362 -17.01 0.26 12.96
N CYS A 363 -16.70 0.60 11.71
CA CYS A 363 -17.45 1.63 10.97
C CYS A 363 -18.93 1.26 10.84
N THR A 364 -19.22 -0.01 10.56
CA THR A 364 -20.58 -0.55 10.43
C THR A 364 -21.32 -0.42 11.75
N ARG A 365 -20.72 -0.90 12.86
CA ARG A 365 -21.30 -0.79 14.22
C ARG A 365 -21.47 0.67 14.64
N PHE A 366 -20.57 1.56 14.21
CA PHE A 366 -20.70 2.98 14.49
C PHE A 366 -21.85 3.61 13.70
N CYS A 367 -21.98 3.29 12.41
CA CYS A 367 -23.11 3.74 11.58
C CYS A 367 -24.47 3.21 12.07
N GLU A 368 -24.50 2.08 12.78
CA GLU A 368 -25.73 1.58 13.39
C GLU A 368 -26.20 2.41 14.58
N ASN A 369 -25.28 3.09 15.28
CA ASN A 369 -25.56 3.82 16.51
C ASN A 369 -25.48 5.35 16.34
N GLU A 370 -24.81 5.84 15.28
CA GLU A 370 -24.66 7.26 14.97
C GLU A 370 -25.23 7.56 13.59
N THR A 371 -26.00 8.64 13.49
CA THR A 371 -26.64 9.08 12.24
C THR A 371 -25.88 10.24 11.59
N ASN A 372 -25.02 10.93 12.33
CA ASN A 372 -24.23 12.03 11.81
C ASN A 372 -22.98 11.52 11.06
N VAL A 373 -23.10 11.45 9.73
CA VAL A 373 -22.02 11.03 8.82
C VAL A 373 -20.74 11.85 8.99
N LYS A 374 -20.82 13.13 9.39
CA LYS A 374 -19.62 13.97 9.61
C LYS A 374 -18.84 13.55 10.86
N ILE A 375 -19.54 13.17 11.93
CA ILE A 375 -18.91 12.63 13.14
C ILE A 375 -18.22 11.31 12.79
N ILE A 376 -18.91 10.43 12.07
CA ILE A 376 -18.35 9.15 11.61
C ILE A 376 -17.12 9.38 10.73
N GLN A 377 -17.20 10.28 9.75
CA GLN A 377 -16.09 10.65 8.89
C GLN A 377 -14.87 11.12 9.69
N ALA A 378 -15.09 11.98 10.69
CA ALA A 378 -14.03 12.55 11.52
C ALA A 378 -13.33 11.48 12.38
N VAL A 379 -14.10 10.63 13.07
CA VAL A 379 -13.55 9.52 13.89
C VAL A 379 -12.80 8.52 13.01
N MET A 380 -13.35 8.19 11.83
CA MET A 380 -12.70 7.27 10.90
C MET A 380 -11.45 7.89 10.27
N GLY A 381 -11.38 9.22 10.09
CA GLY A 381 -10.30 9.86 9.33
C GLY A 381 -10.37 9.50 7.83
N HIS A 382 -11.57 9.58 7.25
CA HIS A 382 -11.79 9.45 5.81
C HIS A 382 -11.68 10.83 5.14
N ALA A 383 -10.72 10.98 4.22
CA ALA A 383 -10.59 12.20 3.43
C ALA A 383 -11.79 12.39 2.48
N ASN A 384 -12.27 11.31 1.86
CA ASN A 384 -13.47 11.31 1.03
C ASN A 384 -14.68 10.80 1.85
N ILE A 385 -15.78 11.55 1.82
CA ILE A 385 -17.03 11.20 2.50
C ILE A 385 -17.74 10.01 1.83
N GLU A 386 -17.56 9.80 0.52
CA GLU A 386 -18.19 8.69 -0.22
C GLU A 386 -17.87 7.34 0.42
N THR A 387 -16.63 7.13 0.90
CA THR A 387 -16.26 5.90 1.60
C THR A 387 -17.09 5.65 2.86
N THR A 388 -17.48 6.71 3.58
CA THR A 388 -18.37 6.59 4.74
C THR A 388 -19.82 6.36 4.30
N LEU A 389 -20.26 7.02 3.24
CA LEU A 389 -21.61 6.89 2.71
C LEU A 389 -21.89 5.51 2.13
N ASP A 390 -20.92 4.88 1.46
CA ASP A 390 -21.05 3.52 0.94
C ASP A 390 -21.34 2.51 2.05
N ILE A 391 -20.63 2.63 3.18
CA ILE A 391 -20.82 1.78 4.37
C ILE A 391 -22.17 2.08 5.02
N TYR A 392 -22.50 3.36 5.16
CA TYR A 392 -23.77 3.79 5.73
C TYR A 392 -24.96 3.28 4.90
N ALA A 393 -24.85 3.30 3.57
CA ALA A 393 -25.87 2.79 2.66
C ALA A 393 -26.09 1.28 2.85
N GLU A 394 -25.02 0.49 2.98
CA GLU A 394 -25.11 -0.95 3.26
C GLU A 394 -25.84 -1.22 4.60
N VAL A 395 -25.47 -0.49 5.65
CA VAL A 395 -26.13 -0.60 6.97
C VAL A 395 -27.60 -0.19 6.88
N THR A 396 -27.90 0.90 6.18
CA THR A 396 -29.27 1.37 5.99
C THR A 396 -30.09 0.32 5.23
N ASP A 397 -29.52 -0.32 4.21
CA ASP A 397 -30.18 -1.41 3.49
C ASP A 397 -30.45 -2.62 4.37
N MET A 398 -29.53 -2.99 5.27
CA MET A 398 -29.79 -4.04 6.27
C MET A 398 -30.93 -3.66 7.23
N LYS A 399 -30.96 -2.40 7.67
CA LYS A 399 -31.99 -1.88 8.57
C LYS A 399 -33.34 -1.64 7.90
N LYS A 400 -33.42 -1.53 6.56
CA LYS A 400 -34.69 -1.32 5.85
C LYS A 400 -35.70 -2.42 6.15
N THR A 401 -35.26 -3.67 6.23
CA THR A 401 -36.14 -4.81 6.53
C THR A 401 -36.69 -4.70 7.95
N GLU A 402 -35.83 -4.44 8.93
CA GLU A 402 -36.22 -4.25 10.34
C GLU A 402 -37.15 -3.04 10.52
N ALA A 403 -36.86 -1.93 9.86
CA ALA A 403 -37.71 -0.72 9.89
C ALA A 403 -39.09 -0.96 9.26
N ILE A 404 -39.18 -1.75 8.19
CA ILE A 404 -40.46 -2.12 7.59
C ILE A 404 -41.23 -3.11 8.48
N GLU A 405 -40.55 -4.06 9.13
CA GLU A 405 -41.18 -4.96 10.09
C GLU A 405 -41.72 -4.20 11.32
N ASP A 406 -40.94 -3.28 11.87
CA ASP A 406 -41.37 -2.43 12.98
C ASP A 406 -42.52 -1.51 12.58
N LEU A 407 -42.49 -0.97 11.35
CA LEU A 407 -43.63 -0.24 10.80
C LEU A 407 -44.86 -1.15 10.70
N SER A 408 -44.73 -2.36 10.16
CA SER A 408 -45.81 -3.34 10.08
C SER A 408 -46.41 -3.68 11.45
N ARG A 409 -45.57 -3.85 12.48
CA ARG A 409 -46.04 -4.13 13.85
C ARG A 409 -46.80 -2.95 14.46
N ASN A 410 -46.42 -1.70 14.12
CA ASN A 410 -46.95 -0.49 14.73
C ASN A 410 -48.08 0.17 13.92
N LEU A 411 -48.26 -0.19 12.65
CA LEU A 411 -49.20 0.43 11.73
C LEU A 411 -50.52 -0.35 11.67
N HIS A 412 -51.43 -0.10 12.62
CA HIS A 412 -52.77 -0.72 12.69
C HIS A 412 -53.81 -0.06 11.76
N ILE A 413 -53.41 0.33 10.55
CA ILE A 413 -54.28 1.00 9.58
C ILE A 413 -54.65 0.09 8.40
N PHE A 414 -53.96 -1.04 8.30
CA PHE A 414 -54.32 -2.22 7.51
C PHE A 414 -54.62 -3.36 8.48
#